data_AF-X1CY66-F1
#
_entry.id   AF-X1CY66-F1
#
_cell.length_a   1.000
_cell.length_b   1.000
_cell.length_c   1.000
_cell.angle_alpha   90.00
_cell.angle_beta   90.00
_cell.angle_gamma   90.00
#
_symmetry.space_group_name_H-M   'P 1'
#
loop_
_entity.id
_entity.type
_entity.pdbx_description
1 polymer ?
#
loop_
_entity_poly.entity_id
_entity_poly.type
_entity_poly.pdbx_seq_one_letter_code
_entity_poly.pdbx_strand_id
1 'polypeptide(L)' 'MGMIGVGDFKTTDRVRELVNEVLDSGRLSYGPKCRELESTFAALHDSDYAVLSNSGTSSLQV' A
#
# COMPACT_ATOMS: atom_id res chain seq x y z
N MET A 1 -35.03 0.16 3.77
CA MET A 1 -34.09 -0.96 3.95
C MET A 1 -32.72 -0.48 3.46
N GLY A 2 -31.74 -0.30 4.34
CA GLY A 2 -30.40 0.15 3.93
C GLY A 2 -29.58 -1.01 3.37
N MET A 3 -28.77 -0.75 2.34
CA MET A 3 -27.83 -1.73 1.78
C MET A 3 -26.68 -1.96 2.78
N ILE A 4 -26.42 -3.21 3.16
CA ILE A 4 -25.26 -3.59 3.98
C ILE A 4 -24.16 -4.03 3.02
N GLY A 5 -23.11 -3.22 2.89
CA GLY A 5 -21.94 -3.53 2.05
C GLY A 5 -20.97 -4.50 2.72
N VAL A 6 -20.15 -5.17 1.91
CA VAL A 6 -19.10 -6.12 2.35
C VAL A 6 -17.69 -5.48 2.39
N GLY A 7 -17.59 -4.22 2.02
CA GLY A 7 -16.37 -3.42 1.95
C GLY A 7 -16.61 -2.15 1.14
N ASP A 8 -16.02 -1.04 1.56
CA ASP A 8 -16.09 0.25 0.87
C ASP A 8 -14.75 0.98 1.04
N PHE A 9 -14.42 1.90 0.13
CA PHE A 9 -13.22 2.71 0.23
C PHE A 9 -13.58 4.13 0.67
N LYS A 10 -12.94 4.61 1.73
CA LYS A 10 -13.02 6.01 2.14
C LYS A 10 -11.62 6.63 2.07
N THR A 11 -11.50 7.67 1.27
CA THR A 11 -10.27 8.46 1.19
C THR A 11 -10.19 9.46 2.34
N THR A 12 -8.96 9.88 2.66
CA THR A 12 -8.67 10.98 3.59
C THR A 12 -7.75 11.98 2.90
N ASP A 13 -7.61 13.17 3.46
CA ASP A 13 -6.68 14.18 2.90
C ASP A 13 -5.23 13.67 2.89
N ARG A 14 -4.84 12.92 3.92
CA ARG A 14 -3.53 12.29 3.97
C ARG A 14 -3.30 11.27 2.86
N VAL A 15 -4.31 10.49 2.49
CA VAL A 15 -4.20 9.55 1.34
C VAL A 15 -3.96 10.32 0.05
N ARG A 16 -4.67 11.44 -0.16
CA ARG A 16 -4.49 12.27 -1.35
C ARG A 16 -3.10 12.91 -1.41
N GLU A 17 -2.61 13.43 -0.29
CA GLU A 17 -1.25 13.99 -0.18
C GLU A 17 -0.20 12.94 -0.59
N LEU A 18 -0.26 11.73 -0.03
CA LEU A 18 0.70 10.67 -0.31
C LEU A 18 0.67 10.23 -1.78
N VAL A 19 -0.51 10.20 -2.41
CA VAL A 19 -0.63 9.92 -3.84
C VAL A 19 0.01 11.05 -4.66
N ASN A 20 -0.27 12.31 -4.33
CA ASN A 20 0.30 13.46 -5.03
C ASN A 20 1.82 13.53 -4.87
N GLU A 21 2.38 13.21 -3.69
CA GLU A 21 3.83 13.09 -3.48
C GLU A 21 4.48 12.14 -4.51
N VAL A 22 3.83 11.00 -4.82
CA VAL A 22 4.33 10.05 -5.83
C VAL A 22 4.18 10.61 -7.25
N LEU A 23 3.05 11.23 -7.58
CA LEU A 23 2.81 11.85 -8.89
C LEU A 23 3.83 12.95 -9.18
N ASP A 24 4.07 13.85 -8.23
CA ASP A 24 5.02 14.96 -8.36
C ASP A 24 6.47 14.47 -8.47
N SER A 25 6.79 13.31 -7.89
CA SER A 25 8.13 12.73 -8.00
C SER A 25 8.47 12.16 -9.38
N GLY A 26 7.47 11.91 -10.23
CA GLY A 26 7.63 11.22 -11.52
C GLY A 26 8.04 9.73 -11.41
N ARG A 27 8.20 9.18 -10.20
CA ARG A 27 8.57 7.77 -9.96
C ARG A 27 7.33 6.92 -9.66
N LEU A 28 6.58 6.58 -10.71
CA LEU A 28 5.29 5.89 -10.59
C LEU A 28 5.41 4.38 -10.30
N SER A 29 6.51 3.76 -10.70
CA SER A 29 6.81 2.36 -10.37
C SER A 29 7.54 2.26 -9.03
N TYR A 30 7.90 1.04 -8.62
CA TYR A 30 8.59 0.78 -7.36
C TYR A 30 9.64 1.84 -6.99
N GLY A 31 9.52 2.36 -5.76
CA GLY A 31 10.20 3.56 -5.32
C GLY A 31 10.23 3.72 -3.80
N PRO A 32 10.57 4.92 -3.29
CA PRO A 32 10.76 5.17 -1.87
C PRO A 32 9.55 4.79 -1.00
N LYS A 33 8.32 5.10 -1.42
CA LYS A 33 7.09 4.74 -0.68
C LYS A 33 6.86 3.22 -0.60
N CYS A 34 7.32 2.45 -1.59
CA CYS A 34 7.26 0.99 -1.53
C CYS A 34 8.22 0.45 -0.47
N ARG A 35 9.46 0.95 -0.43
CA ARG A 35 10.44 0.57 0.60
C ARG A 35 10.00 0.95 2.01
N GLU A 36 9.40 2.14 2.16
CA GLU A 36 8.82 2.60 3.44
C GLU A 36 7.69 1.67 3.90
N LEU A 37 6.81 1.26 2.97
CA LEU A 37 5.77 0.28 3.27
C LEU A 37 6.36 -1.05 3.70
N GLU A 38 7.34 -1.59 2.97
CA GLU A 38 7.99 -2.86 3.28
C GLU A 38 8.67 -2.84 4.65
N SER A 39 9.47 -1.81 4.96
CA SER A 39 10.13 -1.69 6.26
C SER A 39 9.13 -1.55 7.41
N THR A 40 8.06 -0.77 7.19
CA THR A 40 7.02 -0.57 8.20
C THR A 40 6.20 -1.84 8.42
N PHE A 41 5.86 -2.55 7.34
CA PHE A 41 5.09 -3.78 7.40
C PHE A 41 5.87 -4.88 8.11
N ALA A 42 7.16 -5.04 7.83
CA ALA A 42 8.05 -5.98 8.50
C ALA A 42 8.09 -5.71 10.02
N ALA A 43 8.32 -4.45 10.41
CA ALA A 43 8.34 -4.04 11.82
C ALA A 43 6.99 -4.26 12.53
N LEU A 44 5.86 -3.98 11.87
CA LEU A 44 4.52 -4.20 12.43
C LEU A 44 4.20 -5.67 12.68
N HIS A 45 4.85 -6.59 11.96
CA HIS A 45 4.63 -8.04 12.05
C HIS A 45 5.78 -8.78 12.73
N ASP A 46 6.69 -8.07 13.41
CA ASP A 46 7.87 -8.64 14.07
C ASP A 46 8.65 -9.60 13.13
N SER A 47 8.83 -9.15 11.89
CA SER A 47 9.49 -9.91 10.83
C SER A 47 10.73 -9.16 10.34
N ASP A 48 11.78 -9.89 9.97
CA ASP A 48 13.02 -9.28 9.48
C ASP A 48 12.85 -8.58 8.13
N TYR A 49 11.94 -9.08 7.29
CA TYR A 49 11.72 -8.61 5.92
C TYR A 49 10.23 -8.64 5.53
N ALA A 50 9.85 -7.77 4.60
CA ALA A 50 8.58 -7.82 3.88
C ALA A 50 8.81 -7.41 2.43
N VAL A 51 7.98 -7.94 1.52
CA VAL A 51 8.07 -7.67 0.08
C VAL A 51 6.69 -7.26 -0.45
N LEU A 52 6.63 -6.11 -1.11
CA LEU A 52 5.43 -5.65 -1.78
C LEU A 52 5.29 -6.37 -3.13
N SER A 53 4.09 -6.89 -3.40
CA SER A 53 3.72 -7.46 -4.70
C SER A 53 2.48 -6.75 -5.25
N ASN A 54 2.23 -6.89 -6.55
CA ASN A 54 1.08 -6.28 -7.22
C ASN A 54 -0.26 -6.92 -6.81
N SER A 55 -0.25 -8.08 -6.17
CA SER A 55 -1.45 -8.72 -5.62
C SER A 55 -1.11 -9.78 -4.56
N GLY A 56 -2.10 -10.16 -3.76
CA GLY A 56 -1.99 -11.30 -2.85
C GLY A 56 -1.80 -12.64 -3.58
N THR A 57 -2.46 -12.84 -4.71
CA THR A 57 -2.31 -14.07 -5.53
C THR A 57 -0.89 -14.21 -6.06
N SER A 58 -0.29 -13.13 -6.57
CA SER A 58 1.10 -13.12 -7.02
C SER A 58 2.05 -13.46 -5.87
N SER A 59 1.75 -13.00 -4.65
CA SER A 59 2.54 -13.28 -3.45
C SER A 59 2.56 -14.76 -3.04
N LEU A 60 1.61 -15.58 -3.52
CA LEU A 60 1.60 -17.03 -3.28
C LEU A 60 2.45 -17.82 -4.28
N GLN A 61 2.75 -17.23 -5.43
CA GLN A 61 3.56 -17.86 -6.48
C GLN A 61 5.06 -17.73 -6.19
N VAL A 62 5.47 -16.60 -5.63
CA VAL A 62 6.87 -16.25 -5.37
C VAL A 62 7.40 -16.81 -4.06
#